data_AF-A0A0L0UIZ8-F1
#
_entry.id   AF-A0A0L0UIZ8-F1
#
_cell.length_a   1.000
_cell.length_b   1.000
_cell.length_c   1.000
_cell.angle_alpha   90.00
_cell.angle_beta   90.00
_cell.angle_gamma   90.00
#
_symmetry.space_group_name_H-M   'P 1'
#
loop_
_entity.id
_entity.type
_entity.pdbx_description
1 polymer ?
#
loop_
_entity_poly.entity_id
_entity_poly.type
_entity_poly.pdbx_seq_one_letter_code
_entity_poly.pdbx_strand_id
1 'polypeptide(L)'
;MTAQDVQTFQNMTTINVHEAKTAKPGKIQIIKLMSMNSPLCPVKAIKRRQQATTADTDSLFGYNGPTGRVNLTKRWVIQILASAWHDLGRPQLTGHSFRVGGATLQSAVGVD
;
A
#
# COMPACT_ATOMS: atom_id res chain seq x y z
N MET A 1 5.02 -7.87 5.10
CA MET A 1 5.59 -7.09 4.01
C MET A 1 6.60 -6.12 4.57
N THR A 2 7.85 -6.26 4.15
CA THR A 2 8.99 -5.44 4.60
C THR A 2 9.55 -4.63 3.44
N ALA A 3 10.57 -3.80 3.69
CA ALA A 3 11.21 -3.02 2.64
C ALA A 3 11.86 -3.90 1.55
N GLN A 4 12.35 -5.09 1.90
CA GLN A 4 12.94 -6.05 0.95
C GLN A 4 11.94 -6.58 -0.10
N ASP A 5 10.63 -6.53 0.21
CA ASP A 5 9.58 -6.99 -0.71
C ASP A 5 9.31 -6.00 -1.84
N VAL A 6 9.99 -4.84 -1.83
CA VAL A 6 9.75 -3.73 -2.75
C VAL A 6 10.97 -3.51 -3.64
N GLN A 7 10.75 -3.62 -4.95
CA GLN A 7 11.77 -3.30 -5.96
C GLN A 7 11.32 -2.08 -6.74
N THR A 8 12.21 -1.08 -6.84
CA THR A 8 11.87 0.20 -7.44
C THR A 8 12.78 0.48 -8.62
N PHE A 9 12.15 0.73 -9.77
CA PHE A 9 12.77 1.08 -11.05
C PHE A 9 12.51 2.56 -11.35
N GLN A 10 12.99 3.05 -12.50
CA GLN A 10 12.84 4.45 -12.88
C GLN A 10 11.37 4.89 -12.96
N ASN A 11 10.51 4.08 -13.58
CA ASN A 11 9.10 4.41 -13.85
C ASN A 11 8.08 3.47 -13.20
N MET A 12 8.54 2.49 -12.41
CA MET A 12 7.70 1.44 -11.85
C MET A 12 8.24 1.01 -10.50
N THR A 13 7.34 0.61 -9.60
CA THR A 13 7.68 -0.13 -8.38
C THR A 13 6.90 -1.44 -8.38
N THR A 14 7.55 -2.55 -8.03
CA THR A 14 6.89 -3.83 -7.79
C THR A 14 6.90 -4.15 -6.31
N ILE A 15 5.78 -4.70 -5.83
CA ILE A 15 5.60 -5.16 -4.46
C ILE A 15 5.30 -6.65 -4.49
N ASN A 16 6.13 -7.43 -3.82
CA ASN A 16 5.94 -8.85 -3.65
C ASN A 16 5.06 -9.12 -2.43
N VAL A 17 3.89 -9.71 -2.67
CA VAL A 17 2.94 -10.10 -1.63
C VAL A 17 3.01 -11.62 -1.46
N HIS A 18 3.64 -12.02 -0.35
CA HIS A 18 3.66 -13.41 0.09
C HIS A 18 2.30 -13.79 0.67
N GLU A 19 1.91 -15.06 0.51
CA GLU A 19 0.68 -15.63 1.08
C GLU A 19 -0.61 -14.87 0.72
N ALA A 20 -0.63 -14.22 -0.45
CA ALA A 20 -1.83 -13.55 -0.93
C ALA A 20 -2.99 -14.55 -1.05
N LYS A 21 -4.17 -14.19 -0.52
CA LYS A 21 -5.37 -15.07 -0.51
C LYS A 21 -5.76 -15.60 -1.89
N THR A 22 -5.46 -14.85 -2.95
CA THR A 22 -5.77 -15.22 -4.34
C THR A 22 -4.60 -15.86 -5.08
N ALA A 23 -3.43 -15.99 -4.45
CA ALA A 23 -2.32 -16.73 -5.00
C ALA A 23 -2.46 -18.22 -4.68
N LYS A 24 -1.99 -19.08 -5.59
CA LYS A 24 -1.83 -20.51 -5.28
C LYS A 24 -0.89 -20.65 -4.07
N PRO A 25 -1.06 -21.68 -3.21
CA PRO A 25 -0.14 -21.93 -2.11
C PRO A 25 1.33 -21.89 -2.57
N GLY A 26 2.17 -21.14 -1.85
CA GLY A 26 3.58 -20.96 -2.20
C GLY A 26 3.88 -20.04 -3.39
N LYS A 27 2.87 -19.39 -4.00
CA LYS A 27 3.09 -18.40 -5.06
C LYS A 27 3.06 -16.98 -4.50
N ILE A 28 4.04 -16.18 -4.93
CA ILE A 28 4.11 -14.75 -4.66
C ILE A 28 3.21 -14.02 -5.66
N GLN A 29 2.35 -13.13 -5.16
CA GLN A 29 1.60 -12.20 -6.00
C GLN A 29 2.42 -10.92 -6.16
N ILE A 30 2.58 -10.45 -7.39
CA ILE A 30 3.34 -9.23 -7.69
C ILE A 30 2.37 -8.11 -8.03
N ILE A 31 2.37 -7.04 -7.24
CA ILE A 31 1.64 -5.80 -7.54
C ILE A 31 2.59 -4.86 -8.28
N LYS A 32 2.22 -4.42 -9.47
CA LYS A 32 2.98 -3.44 -10.26
C LYS A 32 2.34 -2.05 -10.11
N LEU A 33 3.15 -1.07 -9.72
CA LEU A 33 2.74 0.32 -9.56
C LEU A 33 3.47 1.17 -10.58
N MET A 34 2.73 1.92 -11.40
CA MET A 34 3.31 2.80 -12.41
C MET A 34 3.51 4.21 -11.86
N SER A 35 4.60 4.85 -12.24
CA SER A 35 4.84 6.26 -11.93
C SER A 35 3.83 7.13 -12.66
N MET A 36 3.37 8.18 -11.99
CA MET A 36 2.46 9.18 -12.54
C MET A 36 2.95 10.59 -12.20
N ASN A 37 2.70 11.55 -13.08
CA ASN A 37 2.98 12.96 -12.81
C ASN A 37 1.84 13.60 -12.00
N SER A 38 1.67 13.15 -10.76
CA SER A 38 0.60 13.58 -9.85
C SER A 38 1.08 13.51 -8.39
N PRO A 39 0.54 14.35 -7.49
CA PRO A 39 0.75 14.22 -6.05
C PRO A 39 0.38 12.83 -5.49
N LEU A 40 -0.50 12.10 -6.19
CA LEU A 40 -0.96 10.76 -5.82
C LEU A 40 -0.09 9.63 -6.43
N CYS A 41 1.11 9.96 -6.94
CA CYS A 41 1.99 8.99 -7.58
C CYS A 41 2.35 7.83 -6.63
N PRO A 42 1.94 6.59 -6.94
CA PRO A 42 2.13 5.45 -6.04
C PRO A 42 3.61 5.07 -5.90
N VAL A 43 4.41 5.22 -6.97
CA VAL A 43 5.86 4.98 -6.92
C VAL A 43 6.56 5.93 -5.93
N LYS A 44 6.23 7.23 -5.98
CA LYS A 44 6.80 8.21 -5.04
C LYS A 44 6.33 7.94 -3.61
N ALA A 45 5.07 7.55 -3.42
CA ALA A 45 4.54 7.18 -2.11
C ALA A 45 5.29 5.99 -1.49
N ILE A 46 5.51 4.92 -2.26
CA ILE A 46 6.25 3.74 -1.79
C ILE A 46 7.74 4.05 -1.56
N LYS A 47 8.40 4.80 -2.45
CA LYS A 47 9.79 5.27 -2.24
C LYS A 47 9.93 6.00 -0.91
N ARG A 48 9.00 6.91 -0.59
CA ARG A 48 9.01 7.64 0.69
C ARG A 48 8.85 6.70 1.88
N ARG A 49 8.07 5.63 1.76
CA ARG A 49 7.92 4.60 2.80
C ARG A 49 9.20 3.78 2.99
N GLN A 50 9.90 3.41 1.92
CA GLN A 50 11.21 2.74 1.97
C GLN A 50 12.27 3.66 2.60
N GLN A 51 12.27 4.95 2.29
CA GLN A 51 13.19 5.91 2.92
C GLN A 51 12.98 6.07 4.44
N ALA A 52 11.81 5.67 4.95
CA ALA A 52 11.47 5.70 6.37
C ALA A 52 11.77 4.38 7.10
N THR A 53 12.41 3.41 6.44
CA THR A 53 12.94 2.19 7.05
C THR A 53 14.45 2.30 7.23
N THR A 54 14.98 1.64 8.26
CA THR A 54 16.42 1.60 8.54
C THR A 54 17.04 0.31 8.03
N ALA A 55 16.33 -0.81 8.14
CA ALA A 55 16.75 -2.12 7.66
C ALA A 55 15.77 -2.67 6.62
N ASP A 56 16.26 -3.53 5.72
CA ASP A 56 15.41 -4.14 4.69
C ASP A 56 14.33 -5.08 5.27
N THR A 57 14.57 -5.59 6.47
CA THR A 57 13.63 -6.40 7.25
C THR A 57 12.55 -5.58 7.95
N ASP A 58 12.66 -4.25 7.98
CA ASP A 58 11.66 -3.40 8.60
C ASP A 58 10.34 -3.46 7.84
N SER A 59 9.23 -3.44 8.57
CA SER A 59 7.91 -3.27 7.96
C SER A 59 7.89 -2.00 7.11
N LEU A 60 7.44 -2.10 5.85
CA LEU A 60 7.25 -0.95 4.97
C LEU A 60 6.23 0.04 5.56
N PHE A 61 5.22 -0.49 6.25
CA PHE A 61 4.19 0.27 6.95
C PHE A 61 4.43 0.21 8.46
N GLY A 62 5.09 1.25 8.95
CA GLY A 62 5.46 1.42 10.35
C GLY A 62 6.01 2.83 10.61
N TYR A 63 6.34 3.13 11.85
CA TYR A 63 7.04 4.36 12.20
C TYR A 63 8.06 4.07 13.29
N ASN A 64 9.02 4.97 13.47
CA ASN A 64 10.00 4.83 14.53
C ASN A 64 9.42 5.45 15.80
N GLY A 65 9.19 4.61 16.81
CA GLY A 65 8.85 5.02 18.16
C GLY A 65 10.08 5.09 19.07
N PRO A 66 9.89 5.46 20.35
CA PRO A 66 10.99 5.61 21.31
C PRO A 66 11.82 4.34 21.52
N THR A 67 11.19 3.16 21.39
CA THR A 67 11.81 1.86 21.62
C THR A 67 12.16 1.12 20.33
N GLY A 68 12.02 1.76 19.17
CA GLY A 68 12.29 1.17 17.85
C GLY A 68 11.09 1.21 16.91
N ARG A 69 11.12 0.36 15.88
CA ARG A 69 10.10 0.35 14.83
C ARG A 69 8.78 -0.23 15.34
N VAL A 70 7.70 0.52 15.13
CA VAL A 70 6.32 0.11 15.43
C VAL A 70 5.61 -0.18 14.12
N ASN A 71 5.15 -1.43 13.96
CA ASN A 71 4.41 -1.86 12.77
C ASN A 71 2.96 -1.38 12.82
N LEU A 72 2.45 -0.91 11.68
CA LEU A 72 1.03 -0.55 11.58
C LEU A 72 0.17 -1.81 11.57
N THR A 73 -0.79 -1.89 12.49
CA THR A 73 -1.76 -2.98 12.52
C THR A 73 -3.01 -2.63 11.71
N LYS A 74 -3.68 -3.64 11.15
CA LYS A 74 -4.93 -3.45 10.42
C LYS A 74 -5.97 -2.68 11.24
N ARG A 75 -6.15 -3.04 12.52
CA ARG A 75 -7.11 -2.39 13.42
C ARG A 75 -6.82 -0.90 13.56
N TRP A 76 -5.58 -0.55 13.83
CA TRP A 76 -5.16 0.84 14.02
C TRP A 76 -5.32 1.65 12.74
N VAL A 77 -4.89 1.11 11.59
CA VAL A 77 -5.05 1.78 10.29
C VAL A 77 -6.53 2.02 9.96
N ILE A 78 -7.41 1.04 10.20
CA ILE A 78 -8.85 1.21 9.96
C ILE A 78 -9.42 2.32 10.85
N GLN A 79 -9.06 2.37 12.13
CA GLN A 79 -9.54 3.39 13.05
C GLN A 79 -9.11 4.80 12.63
N ILE A 80 -7.83 4.98 12.31
CA ILE A 80 -7.28 6.28 11.88
C ILE A 80 -7.93 6.73 10.57
N LEU A 81 -8.04 5.84 9.58
CA LEU A 81 -8.67 6.19 8.31
C LEU A 81 -10.17 6.52 8.50
N ALA A 82 -10.89 5.76 9.32
CA ALA A 82 -12.30 6.05 9.61
C ALA A 82 -12.48 7.44 10.23
N SER A 83 -11.62 7.82 11.18
CA SER A 83 -11.64 9.17 11.75
C SER A 83 -11.37 10.23 10.69
N ALA A 84 -10.30 10.07 9.90
CA ALA A 84 -9.95 11.03 8.85
C ALA A 84 -11.07 11.19 7.81
N TRP A 85 -11.76 10.11 7.43
CA TRP A 85 -12.90 10.18 6.53
C TRP A 85 -14.11 10.85 7.15
N HIS A 86 -14.34 10.64 8.45
CA HIS A 86 -15.39 11.34 9.17
C HIS A 86 -15.14 12.85 9.18
N ASP A 87 -13.92 13.28 9.53
CA ASP A 87 -13.52 14.69 9.57
C ASP A 87 -13.61 15.36 8.20
N LEU A 88 -13.40 14.60 7.13
CA LEU A 88 -13.57 15.05 5.74
C LEU A 88 -15.02 15.00 5.24
N GLY A 89 -16.00 14.67 6.08
CA GLY A 89 -17.41 14.58 5.73
C GLY A 89 -17.77 13.40 4.83
N ARG A 90 -16.96 12.33 4.84
CA ARG A 90 -17.11 11.14 3.98
C ARG A 90 -17.05 9.82 4.78
N PRO A 91 -17.84 9.66 5.86
CA PRO A 91 -17.74 8.52 6.78
C PRO A 91 -18.00 7.14 6.15
N GLN A 92 -18.65 7.09 4.98
CA GLN A 92 -18.94 5.88 4.23
C GLN A 92 -17.71 5.29 3.50
N LEU A 93 -16.61 6.04 3.39
CA LEU A 93 -15.40 5.56 2.73
C LEU A 93 -14.67 4.54 3.60
N THR A 94 -14.28 3.43 3.00
CA THR A 94 -13.49 2.38 3.66
C THR A 94 -12.38 1.90 2.72
N GLY A 95 -11.45 1.10 3.23
CA GLY A 95 -10.45 0.43 2.38
C GLY A 95 -11.08 -0.43 1.27
N HIS A 96 -12.28 -0.99 1.50
CA HIS A 96 -13.01 -1.74 0.49
C HIS A 96 -13.47 -0.86 -0.68
N SER A 97 -13.86 0.38 -0.41
CA SER A 97 -14.26 1.36 -1.43
C SER A 97 -13.16 1.59 -2.47
N PHE A 98 -11.89 1.67 -2.05
CA PHE A 98 -10.76 1.81 -2.97
C PHE A 98 -10.55 0.57 -3.84
N ARG A 99 -10.75 -0.63 -3.29
CA ARG A 99 -10.64 -1.87 -4.05
C ARG A 99 -11.74 -1.97 -5.12
N VAL A 100 -12.98 -1.69 -4.75
CA VAL A 100 -14.13 -1.69 -5.68
C VAL A 100 -13.94 -0.60 -6.73
N GLY A 101 -13.63 0.64 -6.33
CA GLY A 101 -13.41 1.75 -7.25
C GLY A 101 -12.28 1.48 -8.25
N GLY A 102 -11.18 0.87 -7.81
CA GLY A 102 -10.08 0.48 -8.70
C GLY A 102 -10.46 -0.62 -9.70
N ALA A 103 -11.31 -1.58 -9.31
CA ALA A 103 -11.82 -2.60 -10.23
C ALA A 103 -12.81 -2.00 -11.24
N THR A 104 -13.72 -1.13 -10.79
CA THR A 104 -14.64 -0.41 -11.67
C THR A 104 -13.89 0.47 -12.66
N LEU A 105 -12.82 1.16 -12.23
CA LEU A 105 -11.99 1.96 -13.12
C LEU A 105 -11.33 1.10 -14.20
N GLN A 106 -10.75 -0.04 -13.84
CA GLN A 106 -10.13 -0.98 -14.79
C GLN A 106 -11.15 -1.46 -15.83
N SER A 107 -12.33 -1.89 -15.39
CA SER A 107 -13.42 -2.29 -16.28
C SER A 107 -13.84 -1.16 -17.22
N ALA A 108 -13.98 0.07 -16.70
CA ALA A 108 -14.36 1.23 -17.51
C ALA A 108 -13.32 1.61 -18.59
N VAL A 109 -12.03 1.28 -18.37
CA VAL A 109 -10.96 1.50 -19.36
C VAL A 109 -10.67 0.27 -20.22
N GLY A 110 -11.51 -0.77 -20.15
CA GLY A 110 -11.38 -1.99 -20.97
C GLY A 110 -10.23 -2.89 -20.57
N VAL A 111 -9.78 -2.82 -19.31
CA VAL A 111 -8.80 -3.75 -18.74
C VAL A 111 -9.56 -4.87 -18.04
N ASP A 112 -9.52 -6.06 -18.65
CA ASP A 112 -10.03 -7.32 -18.09
C ASP A 112 -8.95 -8.10 -17.32
#